data_AF-A0A1V5BLN4-F1
#
_entry.id   AF-A0A1V5BLN4-F1
#
_cell.length_a   1.000
_cell.length_b   1.000
_cell.length_c   1.000
_cell.angle_alpha   90.00
_cell.angle_beta   90.00
_cell.angle_gamma   90.00
#
_symmetry.space_group_name_H-M   'P 1'
#
loop_
_entity.id
_entity.type
_entity.pdbx_description
1 polymer ?
#
loop_
_entity_poly.entity_id
_entity_poly.type
_entity_poly.pdbx_seq_one_letter_code
_entity_poly.pdbx_strand_id
1 'polypeptide(L)'
;MVLACLAAIFYFSAQPFSAQDLRAEIGRHGRIVQKVRDLPPVSFSYGGEIVDNRLNPEDFIQFWLRKGAHFVVYGLLGLAIDGALAAAGLKGCRRWIAAGLFVFLVAVLDEQNQMSVPGRTGRPLDVLVDLAGFFSFVLLRYPCLSMLRRREGL
;
A
#
# COMPACT_ATOMS: atom_id res chain seq x y z
N MET A 1 -17.71 -2.45 -0.50
CA MET A 1 -16.24 -2.57 -0.30
C MET A 1 -15.46 -1.60 -1.20
N VAL A 2 -15.57 -1.66 -2.54
CA VAL A 2 -14.86 -0.72 -3.45
C VAL A 2 -14.99 0.74 -3.03
N LEU A 3 -16.23 1.23 -2.88
CA LEU A 3 -16.49 2.62 -2.47
C LEU A 3 -15.91 2.96 -1.09
N ALA A 4 -15.88 2.01 -0.16
CA ALA A 4 -15.31 2.23 1.16
C ALA A 4 -13.79 2.40 1.10
N CYS A 5 -13.10 1.58 0.29
CA CYS A 5 -11.67 1.74 0.05
C CYS A 5 -11.35 3.07 -0.64
N LEU A 6 -12.12 3.46 -1.67
CA LEU A 6 -11.93 4.74 -2.36
C LEU A 6 -12.17 5.93 -1.42
N ALA A 7 -13.22 5.87 -0.59
CA ALA A 7 -13.49 6.90 0.40
C ALA A 7 -12.36 7.01 1.45
N ALA A 8 -11.84 5.87 1.93
CA ALA A 8 -10.72 5.85 2.86
C ALA A 8 -9.44 6.45 2.23
N ILE A 9 -9.08 6.04 1.01
CA ILE A 9 -7.93 6.58 0.27
C ILE A 9 -8.08 8.09 0.14
N PHE A 10 -9.20 8.57 -0.39
CA PHE A 10 -9.42 10.00 -0.58
C PHE A 10 -9.36 10.79 0.74
N TYR A 11 -10.00 10.28 1.80
CA TYR A 11 -10.00 10.91 3.12
C TYR A 11 -8.57 11.05 3.68
N PHE A 12 -7.75 10.00 3.62
CA PHE A 12 -6.37 10.07 4.10
C PHE A 12 -5.47 10.87 3.16
N SER A 13 -5.72 10.84 1.85
CA SER A 13 -4.99 11.60 0.85
C SER A 13 -5.11 13.10 1.04
N ALA A 14 -6.31 13.57 1.39
CA ALA A 14 -6.61 14.98 1.60
C ALA A 14 -6.01 15.58 2.89
N GLN A 15 -5.45 14.75 3.78
CA GLN A 15 -4.91 15.21 5.06
C GLN A 15 -3.46 15.69 4.92
N PRO A 16 -3.11 16.85 5.51
CA PRO A 16 -1.73 17.30 5.59
C PRO A 16 -0.88 16.32 6.40
N PHE A 17 0.43 16.28 6.11
CA PHE A 17 1.33 15.34 6.78
C PHE A 17 1.32 15.51 8.31
N SER A 18 1.19 16.73 8.81
CA SER A 18 1.09 17.03 10.24
C SER A 18 -0.10 16.34 10.93
N ALA A 19 -1.22 16.13 10.22
CA ALA A 19 -2.39 15.44 10.76
C ALA A 19 -2.21 13.91 10.82
N GLN A 20 -1.18 13.39 10.13
CA GLN A 20 -0.84 11.96 10.10
C GLN A 20 0.50 11.67 10.77
N ASP A 21 1.12 12.67 11.40
CA ASP A 21 2.40 12.53 12.07
C ASP A 21 2.20 11.84 13.41
N LEU A 22 2.59 10.57 13.47
CA LEU A 22 2.50 9.70 14.64
C LEU A 22 3.81 9.67 15.42
N ARG A 23 4.88 10.36 15.00
CA ARG A 23 6.19 10.28 15.66
C ARG A 23 6.15 10.68 17.12
N ALA A 24 5.40 11.73 17.44
CA ALA A 24 5.19 12.14 18.83
C ALA A 24 4.53 11.03 19.65
N GLU A 25 3.49 10.39 19.13
CA GLU A 25 2.80 9.25 19.77
C GLU A 25 3.73 8.04 19.92
N ILE A 26 4.46 7.68 18.86
CA ILE A 26 5.40 6.57 18.85
C ILE A 26 6.48 6.80 19.91
N GLY A 27 7.01 8.03 20.01
CA GLY A 27 8.00 8.43 21.01
C GLY A 27 7.51 8.28 22.45
N ARG A 28 6.20 8.44 22.71
CA ARG A 28 5.62 8.15 24.05
C ARG A 28 5.74 6.68 24.44
N HIS A 29 5.83 5.78 23.47
CA HIS A 29 5.96 4.35 23.65
C HIS A 29 7.42 3.91 23.64
N GLY A 30 8.23 4.43 24.59
CA GLY A 30 9.68 4.19 24.63
C GLY A 30 10.11 2.72 24.60
N ARG A 31 9.28 1.79 25.09
CA ARG A 31 9.55 0.35 24.99
C ARG A 31 9.54 -0.17 23.54
N ILE A 32 8.63 0.33 22.70
CA ILE A 32 8.56 -0.04 21.27
C ILE A 32 9.75 0.56 20.54
N VAL A 33 10.04 1.85 20.79
CA VAL A 33 11.17 2.56 20.21
C VAL A 33 12.50 1.85 20.52
N GLN A 34 12.71 1.47 21.77
CA GLN A 34 13.92 0.75 22.18
C GLN A 34 14.02 -0.62 21.50
N LYS A 35 12.93 -1.38 21.43
CA LYS A 35 12.93 -2.67 20.72
C LYS A 35 13.31 -2.52 19.25
N VAL A 36 12.82 -1.47 18.57
CA VAL A 36 13.16 -1.22 17.15
C VAL A 36 14.64 -0.85 17.00
N ARG A 37 15.19 -0.08 17.94
CA ARG A 37 16.62 0.29 17.99
C ARG A 37 17.52 -0.93 18.24
N ASP A 38 17.06 -1.89 19.04
CA ASP A 38 17.81 -3.10 19.41
C ASP A 38 17.82 -4.18 18.30
N LEU A 39 16.98 -4.05 17.27
CA LEU A 39 17.01 -4.93 16.09
C LEU A 39 18.38 -4.87 15.37
N PRO A 40 18.69 -5.89 14.53
CA PRO A 40 19.79 -5.79 13.58
C PRO A 40 19.73 -4.44 12.81
N PRO A 41 20.88 -3.81 12.51
CA PRO A 41 20.89 -2.51 11.87
C PRO A 41 20.28 -2.62 10.47
N VAL A 42 19.27 -1.79 10.21
CA VAL A 42 18.59 -1.69 8.92
C VAL A 42 18.59 -0.22 8.52
N SER A 43 19.26 0.07 7.40
CA SER A 43 19.38 1.42 6.85
C SER A 43 19.28 1.36 5.34
N PHE A 44 18.39 2.16 4.74
CA PHE A 44 18.21 2.22 3.30
C PHE A 44 17.71 3.60 2.85
N SER A 45 17.98 3.96 1.59
CA SER A 45 17.45 5.18 0.98
C SER A 45 16.10 4.91 0.32
N TYR A 46 15.11 5.76 0.59
CA TYR A 46 13.78 5.70 -0.01
C TYR A 46 13.37 7.08 -0.52
N GLY A 47 13.40 7.28 -1.84
CA GLY A 47 13.08 8.57 -2.44
C GLY A 47 14.00 9.71 -2.01
N GLY A 48 15.28 9.41 -1.73
CA GLY A 48 16.29 10.39 -1.31
C GLY A 48 16.40 10.59 0.20
N GLU A 49 15.49 10.03 0.99
CA GLU A 49 15.54 10.06 2.46
C GLU A 49 16.11 8.76 3.02
N ILE A 50 16.89 8.86 4.10
CA ILE A 50 17.45 7.69 4.78
C ILE A 50 16.44 7.21 5.84
N VAL A 51 16.03 5.95 5.72
CA VAL A 51 15.20 5.25 6.70
C VAL A 51 16.10 4.32 7.51
N ASP A 52 16.22 4.58 8.81
CA ASP A 52 17.18 3.91 9.69
C ASP A 52 16.57 3.60 11.06
N ASN A 53 16.63 2.33 11.48
CA ASN A 53 16.00 1.89 12.73
C ASN A 53 16.75 2.29 14.01
N ARG A 54 18.01 2.73 13.92
CA ARG A 54 18.84 3.11 15.07
C ARG A 54 18.99 4.61 15.21
N LEU A 55 19.16 5.33 14.11
CA LEU A 55 19.31 6.78 14.11
C LEU A 55 17.97 7.44 14.47
N ASN A 56 16.90 7.07 13.77
CA ASN A 56 15.58 7.68 13.91
C ASN A 56 14.48 6.59 13.98
N PRO A 57 14.39 5.84 15.09
CA PRO A 57 13.44 4.72 15.22
C PRO A 57 11.97 5.13 15.07
N GLU A 58 11.60 6.36 15.48
CA GLU A 58 10.24 6.87 15.33
C GLU A 58 9.87 7.09 13.85
N ASP A 59 10.78 7.69 13.07
CA ASP A 59 10.64 7.84 11.62
C ASP A 59 10.57 6.47 10.93
N PHE A 60 11.42 5.53 11.36
CA PHE A 60 11.44 4.16 10.84
C PHE A 60 10.09 3.46 11.06
N ILE A 61 9.53 3.54 12.27
CA ILE A 61 8.22 2.94 12.59
C ILE A 61 7.12 3.63 11.76
N GLN A 62 7.10 4.96 11.73
CA GLN A 62 6.11 5.72 10.96
C GLN A 62 6.16 5.38 9.47
N PHE A 63 7.36 5.22 8.90
CA PHE A 63 7.54 4.81 7.52
C PHE A 63 6.82 3.49 7.24
N TRP A 64 7.08 2.46 8.05
CA TRP A 64 6.44 1.14 7.86
C TRP A 64 4.94 1.16 8.11
N LEU A 65 4.45 1.94 9.09
CA LEU A 65 3.02 2.09 9.31
C LEU A 65 2.32 2.73 8.10
N ARG A 66 2.90 3.79 7.54
CA ARG A 66 2.34 4.46 6.35
C ARG A 66 2.37 3.55 5.13
N LYS A 67 3.53 2.97 4.79
CA LYS A 67 3.65 2.08 3.61
C LYS A 67 2.82 0.82 3.77
N GLY A 68 2.73 0.28 4.99
CA GLY A 68 1.88 -0.87 5.32
C GLY A 68 0.39 -0.55 5.16
N ALA A 69 -0.07 0.62 5.63
CA ALA A 69 -1.46 1.04 5.47
C ALA A 69 -1.85 1.17 3.99
N HIS A 70 -1.00 1.83 3.19
CA HIS A 70 -1.14 1.94 1.75
C HIS A 70 -1.21 0.56 1.08
N PHE A 71 -0.20 -0.30 1.31
CA PHE A 71 -0.16 -1.67 0.80
C PHE A 71 -1.45 -2.45 1.10
N VAL A 72 -1.96 -2.38 2.33
CA VAL A 72 -3.18 -3.10 2.74
C VAL A 72 -4.43 -2.51 2.08
N VAL A 73 -4.61 -1.18 2.11
CA VAL A 73 -5.80 -0.52 1.55
C VAL A 73 -5.89 -0.74 0.04
N TYR A 74 -4.78 -0.64 -0.68
CA TYR A 74 -4.73 -0.91 -2.11
C TYR A 74 -4.87 -2.40 -2.45
N GLY A 75 -4.36 -3.30 -1.59
CA GLY A 75 -4.65 -4.73 -1.66
C GLY A 75 -6.13 -5.06 -1.54
N LEU A 76 -6.82 -4.45 -0.56
CA LEU A 76 -8.26 -4.59 -0.35
C LEU A 76 -9.08 -3.99 -1.49
N LEU A 77 -8.70 -2.80 -1.98
CA LEU A 77 -9.30 -2.20 -3.17
C LEU A 77 -9.17 -3.15 -4.37
N GLY A 78 -7.98 -3.70 -4.55
CA GLY A 78 -7.67 -4.70 -5.56
C GLY A 78 -8.59 -5.91 -5.55
N LEU A 79 -8.76 -6.55 -4.40
CA LEU A 79 -9.69 -7.67 -4.22
C LEU A 79 -11.14 -7.27 -4.48
N ALA A 80 -11.54 -6.08 -4.04
CA ALA A 80 -12.90 -5.59 -4.21
C ALA A 80 -13.21 -5.35 -5.69
N ILE A 81 -12.28 -4.76 -6.44
CA ILE A 81 -12.40 -4.54 -7.89
C ILE A 81 -12.36 -5.86 -8.65
N ASP A 82 -11.42 -6.76 -8.33
CA ASP A 82 -11.33 -8.09 -8.95
C ASP A 82 -12.63 -8.91 -8.75
N GLY A 83 -13.23 -8.82 -7.57
CA GLY A 83 -14.53 -9.41 -7.25
C GLY A 83 -15.68 -8.75 -8.02
N ALA A 84 -15.73 -7.42 -8.09
CA ALA A 84 -16.76 -6.69 -8.84
C ALA A 84 -16.71 -7.01 -10.34
N LEU A 85 -15.51 -7.04 -10.93
CA LEU A 85 -15.33 -7.38 -12.34
C LEU A 85 -15.68 -8.85 -12.64
N ALA A 86 -15.43 -9.77 -11.69
CA ALA A 86 -15.89 -11.15 -11.81
C ALA A 86 -17.42 -11.25 -11.79
N ALA A 87 -18.09 -10.50 -10.91
CA ALA A 87 -19.54 -10.42 -10.86
C ALA A 87 -20.14 -9.83 -12.15
N ALA A 88 -19.42 -8.89 -12.78
CA ALA A 88 -19.75 -8.34 -14.10
C ALA A 88 -19.42 -9.27 -15.27
N GLY A 89 -18.93 -10.49 -15.01
CA GLY A 89 -18.71 -11.52 -16.02
C GLY A 89 -17.33 -11.50 -16.71
N LEU A 90 -16.41 -10.62 -16.31
CA LEU A 90 -15.02 -10.66 -16.81
C LEU A 90 -14.30 -11.88 -16.24
N LYS A 91 -13.46 -12.52 -17.07
CA LYS A 91 -12.77 -13.77 -16.71
C LYS A 91 -11.29 -13.73 -17.07
N GLY A 92 -10.51 -14.56 -16.40
CA GLY A 92 -9.10 -14.82 -16.70
C GLY A 92 -8.23 -13.55 -16.65
N CYS A 93 -7.23 -13.49 -17.53
CA CYS A 93 -6.22 -12.41 -17.54
C CYS A 93 -6.82 -11.02 -17.80
N ARG A 94 -7.88 -10.91 -18.62
CA ARG A 94 -8.52 -9.62 -18.91
C ARG A 94 -9.04 -8.94 -17.64
N ARG A 95 -9.61 -9.72 -16.73
CA ARG A 95 -10.08 -9.23 -15.43
C ARG A 95 -8.94 -8.71 -14.57
N TRP A 96 -7.86 -9.48 -14.48
CA TRP A 96 -6.67 -9.10 -13.71
C TRP A 96 -6.01 -7.82 -14.24
N ILE A 97 -5.88 -7.72 -15.56
CA ILE A 97 -5.33 -6.51 -16.22
C ILE A 97 -6.24 -5.30 -15.94
N ALA A 98 -7.56 -5.46 -16.08
CA ALA A 98 -8.50 -4.38 -15.81
C ALA A 98 -8.46 -3.94 -14.33
N ALA A 99 -8.41 -4.88 -13.39
CA ALA A 99 -8.29 -4.57 -11.96
C ALA A 99 -6.97 -3.87 -11.63
N GLY A 100 -5.86 -4.36 -12.17
CA GLY A 100 -4.53 -3.78 -11.97
C GLY A 100 -4.43 -2.37 -12.56
N LEU A 101 -4.99 -2.15 -13.77
CA LEU A 101 -5.06 -0.83 -14.38
C LEU A 101 -5.90 0.14 -13.54
N PHE A 102 -7.03 -0.31 -13.00
CA PHE A 102 -7.85 0.51 -12.12
C PHE A 102 -7.08 0.92 -10.85
N VAL A 103 -6.43 -0.03 -10.18
CA VAL A 103 -5.62 0.24 -8.99
C VAL A 103 -4.47 1.20 -9.31
N PHE A 104 -3.76 0.97 -10.41
CA PHE A 104 -2.70 1.86 -10.87
C PHE A 104 -3.18 3.30 -11.06
N LEU A 105 -4.31 3.49 -11.75
CA LEU A 105 -4.87 4.83 -11.96
C LEU A 105 -5.25 5.49 -10.63
N VAL A 106 -5.85 4.75 -9.70
CA VAL A 106 -6.18 5.27 -8.37
C VAL A 106 -4.91 5.65 -7.59
N ALA A 107 -3.84 4.85 -7.65
CA ALA A 107 -2.57 5.16 -6.98
C ALA A 107 -1.89 6.40 -7.59
N VAL A 108 -1.90 6.55 -8.92
CA VAL A 108 -1.37 7.75 -9.57
C VAL A 108 -2.17 9.00 -9.18
N LEU A 109 -3.50 8.91 -9.18
CA LEU A 109 -4.37 10.02 -8.77
C LEU A 109 -4.18 10.38 -7.30
N ASP A 110 -3.95 9.39 -6.44
CA ASP A 110 -3.66 9.61 -5.03
C ASP A 110 -2.38 10.40 -4.84
N GLU A 111 -1.29 9.97 -5.47
CA GLU A 111 -0.01 10.69 -5.43
C GLU A 111 -0.11 12.10 -6.01
N GLN A 112 -0.89 12.29 -7.08
CA GLN A 112 -1.19 13.61 -7.63
C GLN A 112 -1.94 14.52 -6.65
N ASN A 113 -2.93 13.98 -5.95
CA ASN A 113 -3.65 14.71 -4.92
C ASN A 113 -2.71 15.07 -3.75
N GLN A 114 -1.90 14.11 -3.29
CA GLN A 114 -0.94 14.32 -2.22
C GLN A 114 0.08 15.43 -2.55
N MET A 115 0.55 15.54 -3.80
CA MET A 115 1.46 16.65 -4.19
C MET A 115 0.86 18.04 -4.00
N SER A 116 -0.47 18.16 -3.96
CA SER A 116 -1.16 19.43 -3.74
C SER A 116 -1.45 19.70 -2.25
N VAL A 117 -1.08 18.77 -1.36
CA VAL A 117 -1.36 18.84 0.08
C VAL A 117 -0.10 19.23 0.87
N PRO A 118 -0.18 20.18 1.82
CA PRO A 118 0.99 20.64 2.58
C PRO A 118 1.75 19.54 3.33
N GLY A 119 3.07 19.55 3.19
CA GLY A 119 3.98 18.62 3.88
C GLY A 119 3.96 17.19 3.32
N ARG A 120 3.19 16.92 2.27
CA ARG A 120 3.20 15.66 1.54
C ARG A 120 4.19 15.70 0.39
N THR A 121 4.74 14.55 0.06
CA THR A 121 5.59 14.38 -1.12
C THR A 121 5.04 13.23 -1.93
N GLY A 122 4.69 13.49 -3.19
CA GLY A 122 4.37 12.42 -4.13
C GLY A 122 5.64 11.72 -4.61
N ARG A 123 5.68 10.39 -4.62
CA ARG A 123 6.82 9.58 -5.08
C ARG A 123 6.33 8.45 -5.99
N PRO A 124 6.92 8.28 -7.19
CA PRO A 124 6.59 7.13 -8.05
C PRO A 124 6.79 5.76 -7.39
N LEU A 125 7.70 5.68 -6.41
CA LEU A 125 7.91 4.49 -5.59
C LEU A 125 6.68 4.11 -4.76
N ASP A 126 5.83 5.07 -4.40
CA ASP A 126 4.63 4.85 -3.57
C ASP A 126 3.56 4.13 -4.39
N VAL A 127 3.41 4.51 -5.67
CA VAL A 127 2.57 3.80 -6.65
C VAL A 127 2.98 2.32 -6.78
N LEU A 128 4.29 2.03 -6.75
CA LEU A 128 4.78 0.65 -6.82
C LEU A 128 4.43 -0.15 -5.56
N VAL A 129 4.48 0.48 -4.38
CA VAL A 129 4.06 -0.15 -3.11
C VAL A 129 2.57 -0.47 -3.13
N ASP A 130 1.74 0.46 -3.62
CA ASP A 130 0.29 0.26 -3.75
C ASP A 130 -0.04 -0.88 -4.71
N LEU A 131 0.62 -0.92 -5.87
CA LEU A 131 0.49 -2.02 -6.82
C LEU A 131 0.97 -3.36 -6.24
N ALA A 132 2.05 -3.37 -5.47
CA ALA A 132 2.51 -4.57 -4.80
C ALA A 132 1.44 -5.11 -3.84
N GLY A 133 0.74 -4.24 -3.12
CA GLY A 133 -0.43 -4.59 -2.30
C GLY A 133 -1.52 -5.29 -3.09
N PHE A 134 -1.92 -4.70 -4.23
CA PHE A 134 -2.85 -5.31 -5.18
C PHE A 134 -2.40 -6.71 -5.60
N PHE A 135 -1.18 -6.84 -6.10
CA PHE A 135 -0.69 -8.13 -6.61
C PHE A 135 -0.66 -9.18 -5.49
N SER A 136 -0.14 -8.85 -4.31
CA SER A 136 -0.10 -9.78 -3.18
C SER A 136 -1.49 -10.28 -2.80
N PHE A 137 -2.48 -9.39 -2.68
CA PHE A 137 -3.81 -9.77 -2.24
C PHE A 137 -4.56 -10.58 -3.30
N VAL A 138 -4.51 -10.18 -4.57
CA VAL A 138 -5.21 -10.92 -5.63
C VAL A 138 -4.53 -12.27 -5.91
N LEU A 139 -3.19 -12.39 -5.77
CA LEU A 139 -2.49 -13.68 -5.84
C LEU A 139 -2.91 -14.63 -4.72
N LEU A 140 -3.12 -14.13 -3.50
CA LEU A 140 -3.65 -14.94 -2.40
C LEU A 140 -5.05 -15.48 -2.68
N ARG A 141 -5.88 -14.76 -3.44
CA ARG A 141 -7.22 -15.21 -3.87
C ARG A 141 -7.15 -16.35 -4.90
N TYR A 142 -6.12 -16.36 -5.75
CA TYR A 142 -5.91 -17.38 -6.78
C TYR A 142 -4.55 -18.04 -6.59
N PRO A 143 -4.37 -18.89 -5.56
CA PRO A 143 -3.11 -19.59 -5.38
C PRO A 143 -2.76 -20.30 -6.69
N CYS A 144 -1.49 -20.20 -7.07
CA CYS A 144 -0.90 -20.65 -8.35
C CYS A 144 -1.35 -22.06 -8.79
N LEU A 145 -1.73 -22.92 -7.83
CA LEU A 145 -2.34 -24.23 -8.05
C LEU A 145 -3.62 -24.23 -8.93
N SER A 146 -4.39 -23.14 -8.93
CA SER A 146 -5.60 -23.00 -9.77
C SER A 146 -5.29 -22.65 -11.24
N MET A 147 -4.11 -22.09 -11.52
CA MET A 147 -3.62 -21.84 -12.89
C MET A 147 -3.05 -23.12 -13.52
N LEU A 148 -2.47 -24.02 -12.72
CA LEU A 148 -1.96 -25.33 -13.16
C LEU A 148 -3.07 -26.32 -13.51
N ARG A 149 -4.24 -26.21 -12.86
CA ARG A 149 -5.37 -27.15 -13.04
C ARG A 149 -6.18 -26.95 -14.33
N ARG A 150 -5.83 -25.97 -15.18
CA ARG A 150 -6.44 -25.75 -16.51
C ARG A 150 -5.74 -26.49 -17.64
N ARG A 151 -4.69 -27.27 -17.38
CA ARG A 151 -3.96 -28.05 -18.40
C ARG A 151 -4.25 -29.55 -18.43
N GLU A 152 -5.06 -30.09 -17.51
CA GLU A 152 -5.39 -31.54 -17.46
C GLU A 152 -6.82 -31.86 -17.92
N GLY A 153 -7.40 -31.05 -18.82
CA GLY A 153 -8.78 -31.19 -19.28
C GLY A 153 -8.95 -31.08 -20.79
N LEU A 154 -8.01 -31.61 -21.57
CA LEU A 154 -8.13 -31.89 -23.00
C LEU A 154 -7.67 -33.32 -23.27
#